data_AF-T0TH24-F1
#
_entry.id   AF-T0TH24-F1
#
_cell.length_a   1.000
_cell.length_b   1.000
_cell.length_c   1.000
_cell.angle_alpha   90.00
_cell.angle_beta   90.00
_cell.angle_gamma   90.00
#
_symmetry.space_group_name_H-M   'P 1'
#
loop_
_entity.id
_entity.type
_entity.pdbx_description
1 polymer ?
#
loop_
_entity_poly.entity_id
_entity_poly.type
_entity_poly.pdbx_seq_one_letter_code
_entity_poly.pdbx_strand_id
1 'polypeptide(L)'
;MLRAAKENGVCVLQGHNGTSTLSGEMSWYLNAQLAERTSVHGVLVDIYGMGVLIQGDSGIGKSETGLELVKRGHRLVADDRVDVYAKDEETLWGEPAEILRHLLEIRGVGIIDVMSLYGASAVRNSSQVQLAIYLENFEKGKIFDRLGNGNEEIELQGVKIPCVRIPVKTGRNVSIVIEAAAMNYRAKQMGFDATKTFEDRLTKLISENGEK
;
A
#
# COMPACT_ATOMS: atom_id res chain seq x y z
N MET A 1 -10.62 14.21 44.57
CA MET A 1 -9.92 13.86 43.31
C MET A 1 -9.04 14.99 42.80
N LEU A 2 -9.58 16.12 42.31
CA LEU A 2 -8.78 17.20 41.70
C LEU A 2 -7.69 17.78 42.60
N ARG A 3 -7.98 17.98 43.89
CA ARG A 3 -6.99 18.41 44.88
C ARG A 3 -5.82 17.43 45.00
N ALA A 4 -6.12 16.15 45.17
CA ALA A 4 -5.10 15.09 45.26
C ALA A 4 -4.28 14.99 43.96
N ALA A 5 -4.91 15.14 42.79
CA ALA A 5 -4.20 15.12 41.51
C ALA A 5 -3.20 16.28 41.39
N LYS A 6 -3.59 17.50 41.82
CA LYS A 6 -2.70 18.67 41.85
C LYS A 6 -1.53 18.48 42.82
N GLU A 7 -1.78 17.95 44.00
CA GLU A 7 -0.76 17.68 45.02
C GLU A 7 0.28 16.63 44.55
N ASN A 8 -0.12 15.70 43.66
CA ASN A 8 0.73 14.62 43.16
C ASN A 8 1.23 14.82 41.71
N GLY A 9 0.95 15.97 41.08
CA GLY A 9 1.38 16.23 39.70
C GLY A 9 0.73 15.34 38.63
N VAL A 10 -0.46 14.79 38.90
CA VAL A 10 -1.19 13.91 37.98
C VAL A 10 -2.14 14.74 37.11
N CYS A 11 -2.06 14.58 35.79
CA CYS A 11 -2.99 15.22 34.86
C CYS A 11 -4.38 14.59 34.97
N VAL A 12 -5.42 15.43 35.07
CA VAL A 12 -6.83 14.99 35.02
C VAL A 12 -7.44 15.51 33.73
N LEU A 13 -7.86 14.60 32.87
CA LEU A 13 -8.58 14.89 31.63
C LEU A 13 -10.04 14.47 31.78
N GLN A 14 -10.96 15.27 31.25
CA GLN A 14 -12.39 15.00 31.29
C GLN A 14 -12.92 14.91 29.86
N GLY A 15 -13.64 13.83 29.55
CA GLY A 15 -14.38 13.67 28.30
C GLY A 15 -15.89 13.79 28.52
N HIS A 16 -16.62 14.17 27.47
CA HIS A 16 -18.09 14.20 27.47
C HIS A 16 -18.72 12.93 26.89
N ASN A 17 -17.89 12.04 26.31
CA ASN A 17 -18.32 10.78 25.70
C ASN A 17 -18.56 9.71 26.78
N GLY A 18 -19.42 8.72 26.47
CA GLY A 18 -19.60 7.57 27.33
C GLY A 18 -18.30 6.76 27.50
N THR A 19 -18.13 6.11 28.66
CA THR A 19 -16.89 5.42 29.04
C THR A 19 -16.41 4.43 27.97
N SER A 20 -17.30 3.61 27.40
CA SER A 20 -16.90 2.62 26.38
C SER A 20 -16.34 3.26 25.11
N THR A 21 -16.94 4.37 24.66
CA THR A 21 -16.47 5.12 23.49
C THR A 21 -15.11 5.73 23.77
N LEU A 22 -14.98 6.43 24.91
CA LEU A 22 -13.71 7.08 25.28
C LEU A 22 -12.58 6.07 25.43
N SER A 23 -12.83 4.94 26.11
CA SER A 23 -11.83 3.87 26.26
C SER A 23 -11.41 3.27 24.92
N GLY A 24 -12.36 3.08 23.99
CA GLY A 24 -12.07 2.57 22.65
C GLY A 24 -11.21 3.56 21.84
N GLU A 25 -11.59 4.84 21.80
CA GLU A 25 -10.84 5.90 21.11
C GLU A 25 -9.43 6.07 21.67
N MET A 26 -9.29 6.06 23.00
CA MET A 26 -7.98 6.14 23.67
C MET A 26 -7.12 4.93 23.33
N SER A 27 -7.67 3.71 23.42
CA SER A 27 -6.92 2.49 23.11
C SER A 27 -6.47 2.50 21.65
N TRP A 28 -7.35 2.85 20.72
CA TRP A 28 -7.03 2.96 19.29
C TRP A 28 -5.92 4.00 19.02
N TYR A 29 -6.02 5.17 19.64
CA TYR A 29 -5.01 6.22 19.49
C TYR A 29 -3.65 5.80 20.06
N LEU A 30 -3.64 5.30 21.30
CA LEU A 30 -2.40 4.89 21.98
C LEU A 30 -1.75 3.71 21.28
N ASN A 31 -2.52 2.72 20.82
CA ASN A 31 -1.97 1.59 20.05
C ASN A 31 -1.27 2.09 18.79
N ALA A 32 -1.88 3.01 18.04
CA ALA A 32 -1.25 3.57 16.84
C ALA A 32 0.01 4.40 17.17
N GLN A 33 -0.01 5.20 18.23
CA GLN A 33 1.15 6.03 18.61
C GLN A 33 2.31 5.22 19.21
N LEU A 34 2.01 4.11 19.90
CA LEU A 34 3.01 3.30 20.61
C LEU A 34 3.43 2.04 19.85
N ALA A 35 2.80 1.72 18.72
CA ALA A 35 3.19 0.59 17.88
C ALA A 35 4.67 0.65 17.48
N GLU A 36 5.32 -0.50 17.37
CA GLU A 36 6.70 -0.56 16.89
C GLU A 36 6.76 -0.23 15.39
N ARG A 37 7.67 0.68 15.01
CA ARG A 37 7.93 1.01 13.60
C ARG A 37 9.11 0.20 13.11
N THR A 38 8.94 -0.49 11.99
CA THR A 38 10.03 -1.13 11.24
C THR A 38 10.12 -0.52 9.86
N SER A 39 11.34 -0.26 9.41
CA SER A 39 11.56 0.33 8.09
C SER A 39 11.67 -0.77 7.03
N VAL A 40 10.93 -0.62 5.93
CA VAL A 40 11.06 -1.45 4.73
C VAL A 40 11.51 -0.60 3.55
N HIS A 41 12.31 -1.20 2.66
CA HIS A 41 12.70 -0.53 1.43
C HIS A 41 11.60 -0.69 0.37
N GLY A 42 11.23 0.43 -0.27
CA GLY A 42 10.16 0.47 -1.26
C GLY A 42 9.54 1.85 -1.42
N VAL A 43 8.46 1.91 -2.19
CA VAL A 43 7.69 3.13 -2.44
C VAL A 43 6.24 2.86 -2.06
N LEU A 44 5.68 3.68 -1.19
CA LEU A 44 4.28 3.59 -0.80
C LEU A 44 3.49 4.69 -1.51
N VAL A 45 2.48 4.28 -2.28
CA VAL A 45 1.61 5.18 -3.05
C VAL A 45 0.15 4.88 -2.73
N ASP A 46 -0.66 5.92 -2.55
CA ASP A 46 -2.12 5.83 -2.47
C ASP A 46 -2.71 5.89 -3.88
N ILE A 47 -3.19 4.75 -4.37
CA ILE A 47 -3.77 4.56 -5.70
C ILE A 47 -5.27 4.37 -5.55
N TYR A 48 -6.06 5.36 -6.02
CA TYR A 48 -7.52 5.36 -5.91
C TYR A 48 -8.06 5.11 -4.47
N GLY A 49 -7.35 5.59 -3.44
CA GLY A 49 -7.72 5.41 -2.04
C GLY A 49 -7.14 4.14 -1.39
N MET A 50 -6.36 3.35 -2.13
CA MET A 50 -5.73 2.12 -1.66
C MET A 50 -4.23 2.30 -1.54
N GLY A 51 -3.65 2.01 -0.38
CA GLY A 51 -2.19 2.05 -0.23
C GLY A 51 -1.53 0.82 -0.83
N VAL A 52 -0.62 1.08 -1.78
CA VAL A 52 0.12 0.07 -2.54
C VAL A 52 1.61 0.23 -2.22
N LEU A 53 2.20 -0.80 -1.60
CA LEU A 53 3.63 -0.86 -1.31
C LEU A 53 4.37 -1.52 -2.49
N ILE A 54 5.16 -0.73 -3.20
CA ILE A 54 5.95 -1.16 -4.36
C ILE A 54 7.37 -1.49 -3.89
N GLN A 55 7.75 -2.75 -4.03
CA GLN A 55 9.07 -3.29 -3.72
C GLN A 55 9.71 -3.89 -4.96
N GLY A 56 10.97 -4.31 -4.85
CA GLY A 56 11.76 -4.84 -5.94
C GLY A 56 13.22 -4.46 -5.81
N ASP A 57 14.05 -5.00 -6.70
CA ASP A 57 15.49 -4.81 -6.65
C ASP A 57 15.91 -3.34 -6.79
N SER A 58 17.13 -3.02 -6.36
CA SER A 58 17.68 -1.66 -6.54
C SER A 58 17.83 -1.33 -8.02
N GLY A 59 17.37 -0.15 -8.42
CA GLY A 59 17.46 0.31 -9.81
C GLY A 59 16.43 -0.30 -10.78
N ILE A 60 15.45 -1.08 -10.29
CA ILE A 60 14.37 -1.62 -11.13
C ILE A 60 13.37 -0.54 -11.64
N GLY A 61 13.44 0.67 -11.06
CA GLY A 61 12.59 1.81 -11.43
C GLY A 61 11.43 2.09 -10.46
N LYS A 62 11.56 1.76 -9.17
CA LYS A 62 10.48 1.96 -8.17
C LYS A 62 10.10 3.43 -8.02
N SER A 63 11.09 4.31 -7.83
CA SER A 63 10.90 5.75 -7.63
C SER A 63 10.38 6.43 -8.89
N GLU A 64 10.88 6.07 -10.08
CA GLU A 64 10.34 6.55 -11.38
C GLU A 64 8.88 6.12 -11.59
N THR A 65 8.55 4.89 -11.22
CA THR A 65 7.16 4.37 -11.28
C THR A 65 6.25 5.14 -10.31
N GLY A 66 6.74 5.42 -9.10
CA GLY A 66 6.05 6.24 -8.10
C GLY A 66 5.78 7.67 -8.59
N LEU A 67 6.78 8.32 -9.19
CA LEU A 67 6.64 9.66 -9.77
C LEU A 67 5.63 9.66 -10.93
N GLU A 68 5.64 8.64 -11.78
CA GLU A 68 4.66 8.52 -12.85
C GLU A 68 3.23 8.33 -12.31
N LEU A 69 3.05 7.54 -11.24
CA LEU A 69 1.75 7.41 -10.57
C LEU A 69 1.27 8.75 -9.99
N VAL A 70 2.16 9.53 -9.38
CA VAL A 70 1.83 10.89 -8.91
C VAL A 70 1.37 11.77 -10.06
N LYS A 71 2.06 11.75 -11.20
CA LYS A 71 1.67 12.50 -12.40
C LYS A 71 0.29 12.10 -12.93
N ARG A 72 -0.16 10.87 -12.65
CA ARG A 72 -1.50 10.35 -13.01
C ARG A 72 -2.58 10.68 -11.97
N GLY A 73 -2.24 11.42 -10.92
CA GLY A 73 -3.18 11.91 -9.90
C GLY A 73 -3.22 11.09 -8.62
N HIS A 74 -2.32 10.11 -8.47
CA HIS A 74 -2.15 9.36 -7.22
C HIS A 74 -1.28 10.12 -6.22
N ARG A 75 -1.20 9.62 -4.99
CA ARG A 75 -0.51 10.35 -3.91
C ARG A 75 0.69 9.58 -3.41
N LEU A 76 1.85 10.20 -3.40
CA LEU A 76 3.04 9.64 -2.76
C LEU A 76 2.86 9.66 -1.24
N VAL A 77 3.12 8.54 -0.59
CA VAL A 77 3.19 8.46 0.87
C VAL A 77 4.67 8.48 1.30
N ALA A 78 5.47 7.61 0.70
CA ALA A 78 6.89 7.46 1.02
C ALA A 78 7.66 6.91 -0.18
N ASP A 79 8.93 7.30 -0.31
CA ASP A 79 9.90 6.78 -1.29
C ASP A 79 11.15 6.30 -0.55
N ASP A 80 11.83 5.31 -1.12
CA ASP A 80 13.02 4.61 -0.59
C ASP A 80 12.82 3.88 0.76
N ARG A 81 12.46 4.59 1.83
CA ARG A 81 12.27 4.05 3.17
C ARG A 81 10.86 4.33 3.68
N VAL A 82 10.09 3.26 3.87
CA VAL A 82 8.74 3.29 4.43
C VAL A 82 8.79 2.74 5.84
N ASP A 83 8.43 3.56 6.82
CA ASP A 83 8.25 3.10 8.20
C ASP A 83 6.86 2.47 8.30
N VAL A 84 6.82 1.17 8.57
CA VAL A 84 5.58 0.39 8.70
C VAL A 84 5.34 -0.04 10.13
N TYR A 85 4.08 -0.07 10.53
CA TYR A 85 3.66 -0.53 11.85
C TYR A 85 2.28 -1.19 11.77
N ALA A 86 2.07 -2.22 12.60
CA ALA A 86 0.76 -2.84 12.76
C ALA A 86 -0.09 -1.99 13.70
N LYS A 87 -1.29 -1.60 13.26
CA LYS A 87 -2.24 -0.85 14.08
C LYS A 87 -3.12 -1.78 14.92
N ASP A 88 -3.35 -2.97 14.39
CA ASP A 88 -4.01 -4.13 14.97
C ASP A 88 -3.49 -5.39 14.23
N GLU A 89 -4.08 -6.55 14.50
CA GLU A 89 -3.64 -7.84 13.94
C GLU A 89 -3.83 -7.95 12.41
N GLU A 90 -4.66 -7.10 11.79
CA GLU A 90 -5.01 -7.18 10.37
C GLU A 90 -4.62 -5.92 9.57
N THR A 91 -4.30 -4.83 10.25
CA THR A 91 -4.15 -3.50 9.63
C THR A 91 -2.72 -3.00 9.71
N LEU A 92 -2.00 -3.10 8.59
CA LEU A 92 -0.67 -2.50 8.42
C LEU A 92 -0.78 -1.06 7.92
N TRP A 93 -0.04 -0.14 8.54
CA TRP A 93 0.10 1.24 8.09
C TRP A 93 1.54 1.51 7.68
N GLY A 94 1.71 2.44 6.74
CA GLY A 94 3.01 2.95 6.32
C GLY A 94 3.03 4.47 6.28
N GLU A 95 4.17 5.03 6.66
CA GLU A 95 4.48 6.46 6.69
C GLU A 95 5.91 6.70 6.19
N PRO A 96 6.24 7.90 5.68
CA PRO A 96 7.61 8.19 5.28
C PRO A 96 8.49 8.33 6.53
N ALA A 97 9.74 7.88 6.42
CA ALA A 97 10.76 8.31 7.37
C ALA A 97 10.81 9.84 7.39
N GLU A 98 10.85 10.46 8.58
CA GLU A 98 10.62 11.90 8.73
C GLU A 98 11.55 12.75 7.85
N ILE A 99 12.83 12.36 7.75
CA ILE A 99 13.84 13.05 6.93
C ILE A 99 13.57 12.95 5.41
N LEU A 100 12.79 11.97 4.97
CA LEU A 100 12.45 11.73 3.55
C LEU A 100 11.04 12.19 3.19
N ARG A 101 10.34 12.90 4.08
CA ARG A 101 8.96 13.32 3.85
C ARG A 101 8.83 14.15 2.56
N HIS A 102 7.95 13.71 1.67
CA HIS A 102 7.68 14.29 0.34
C HIS A 102 8.85 14.25 -0.66
N LEU A 103 10.01 13.73 -0.24
CA LEU A 103 11.19 13.67 -1.09
C LEU A 103 11.17 12.40 -1.93
N LEU A 104 11.70 12.50 -3.14
CA LEU A 104 11.86 11.38 -4.07
C LEU A 104 13.20 11.54 -4.81
N GLU A 105 13.99 10.47 -4.90
CA GLU A 105 15.25 10.47 -5.67
C GLU A 105 15.00 9.98 -7.10
N ILE A 106 15.37 10.78 -8.10
CA ILE A 106 15.37 10.37 -9.51
C ILE A 106 16.80 10.35 -10.03
N ARG A 107 17.23 9.18 -10.54
CA ARG A 107 18.57 9.04 -11.12
C ARG A 107 18.75 9.98 -12.32
N GLY A 108 19.86 10.71 -12.32
CA GLY A 108 20.18 11.70 -13.35
C GLY A 108 19.49 13.07 -13.18
N VAL A 109 18.55 13.20 -12.24
CA VAL A 109 17.91 14.49 -11.89
C VAL A 109 18.33 14.94 -10.47
N GLY A 110 18.34 14.02 -9.51
CA GLY A 110 18.59 14.29 -8.09
C GLY A 110 17.33 14.15 -7.24
N ILE A 111 17.40 14.69 -6.02
CA ILE A 111 16.27 14.70 -5.07
C ILE A 111 15.29 15.80 -5.46
N ILE A 112 14.00 15.46 -5.53
CA ILE A 112 12.91 16.39 -5.77
C ILE A 112 11.92 16.37 -4.61
N ASP A 113 11.23 17.49 -4.38
CA ASP A 113 10.10 17.59 -3.46
C ASP A 113 8.78 17.50 -4.24
N VAL A 114 8.05 16.41 -4.03
CA VAL A 114 6.79 16.12 -4.71
C VAL A 114 5.69 17.10 -4.29
N MET A 115 5.67 17.56 -3.04
CA MET A 115 4.69 18.54 -2.57
C MET A 115 4.90 19.88 -3.27
N SER A 116 6.16 20.32 -3.38
CA SER A 116 6.50 21.59 -4.05
C SER A 116 6.18 21.58 -5.54
N LEU A 117 6.36 20.43 -6.23
CA LEU A 117 6.17 20.33 -7.67
C LEU A 117 4.72 20.03 -8.11
N TYR A 118 4.00 19.23 -7.33
CA TYR A 118 2.67 18.71 -7.71
C TYR A 118 1.55 19.10 -6.74
N GLY A 119 1.88 19.84 -5.68
CA GLY A 119 0.93 20.37 -4.70
C GLY A 119 0.51 19.38 -3.62
N ALA A 120 -0.26 19.88 -2.65
CA ALA A 120 -0.70 19.10 -1.49
C ALA A 120 -1.56 17.88 -1.85
N SER A 121 -2.22 17.87 -3.02
CA SER A 121 -3.03 16.73 -3.48
C SER A 121 -2.19 15.53 -3.92
N ALA A 122 -0.90 15.72 -4.19
CA ALA A 122 0.02 14.70 -4.71
C ALA A 122 0.75 13.91 -3.62
N VAL A 123 0.54 14.26 -2.34
CA VAL A 123 1.20 13.65 -1.20
C VAL A 123 0.22 13.28 -0.10
N ARG A 124 0.62 12.34 0.75
CA ARG A 124 -0.15 11.90 1.91
C ARG A 124 0.80 11.51 3.04
N ASN A 125 0.49 11.89 4.27
CA ASN A 125 1.39 11.64 5.41
C ASN A 125 1.49 10.16 5.81
N SER A 126 0.42 9.39 5.61
CA SER A 126 0.39 7.96 5.88
C SER A 126 -0.77 7.29 5.14
N SER A 127 -0.65 5.98 4.93
CA SER A 127 -1.70 5.15 4.34
C SER A 127 -1.69 3.75 4.92
N GLN A 128 -2.86 3.11 4.99
CA GLN A 128 -2.93 1.67 5.17
C GLN A 128 -2.26 0.99 3.97
N VAL A 129 -1.44 -0.03 4.22
CA VAL A 129 -0.87 -0.89 3.18
C VAL A 129 -1.84 -2.04 2.95
N GLN A 130 -2.45 -2.11 1.76
CA GLN A 130 -3.49 -3.08 1.44
C GLN A 130 -3.07 -4.05 0.33
N LEU A 131 -2.09 -3.66 -0.48
CA LEU A 131 -1.55 -4.46 -1.55
C LEU A 131 -0.04 -4.24 -1.63
N ALA A 132 0.73 -5.31 -1.70
CA ALA A 132 2.14 -5.28 -2.03
C ALA A 132 2.33 -5.61 -3.52
N ILE A 133 3.24 -4.90 -4.16
CA ILE A 133 3.65 -5.18 -5.54
C ILE A 133 5.15 -5.40 -5.54
N TYR A 134 5.60 -6.53 -6.06
CA TYR A 134 7.00 -6.82 -6.23
C TYR A 134 7.39 -6.68 -7.71
N LEU A 135 8.19 -5.66 -8.02
CA LEU A 135 8.78 -5.47 -9.33
C LEU A 135 9.96 -6.41 -9.50
N GLU A 136 9.90 -7.29 -10.50
CA GLU A 136 10.98 -8.22 -10.80
C GLU A 136 11.50 -8.05 -12.23
N ASN A 137 12.79 -8.35 -12.41
CA ASN A 137 13.39 -8.36 -13.74
C ASN A 137 12.74 -9.45 -14.60
N PHE A 138 12.42 -9.10 -15.85
CA PHE A 138 11.93 -10.09 -16.81
C PHE A 138 13.05 -11.06 -17.24
N GLU A 139 12.88 -12.34 -16.90
CA GLU A 139 13.79 -13.41 -17.32
C GLU A 139 13.13 -14.32 -18.36
N LYS A 140 13.88 -14.68 -19.42
CA LYS A 140 13.40 -15.65 -20.42
C LYS A 140 13.25 -17.01 -19.75
N GLY A 141 12.00 -17.50 -19.65
CA GLY A 141 11.68 -18.84 -19.12
C GLY A 141 10.93 -18.84 -17.79
N LYS A 142 10.88 -17.72 -17.06
CA LYS A 142 9.98 -17.58 -15.92
C LYS A 142 8.52 -17.59 -16.40
N ILE A 143 7.73 -18.50 -15.86
CA ILE A 143 6.29 -18.55 -16.09
C ILE A 143 5.65 -17.55 -15.13
N PHE A 144 5.13 -16.47 -15.68
CA PHE A 144 4.30 -15.52 -14.93
C PHE A 144 2.86 -15.98 -14.95
N ASP A 145 2.18 -15.76 -13.83
CA ASP A 145 0.75 -16.03 -13.73
C ASP A 145 -0.01 -15.14 -14.74
N ARG A 146 -0.71 -15.80 -15.66
CA ARG A 146 -1.49 -15.16 -16.73
C ARG A 146 -2.94 -14.93 -16.35
N LEU A 147 -3.40 -15.61 -15.31
CA LEU A 147 -4.80 -15.63 -14.87
C LEU A 147 -4.99 -14.94 -13.52
N GLY A 148 -3.91 -14.61 -12.81
CA GLY A 148 -3.99 -13.91 -11.52
C GLY A 148 -4.60 -14.79 -10.41
N ASN A 149 -4.28 -16.09 -10.46
CA ASN A 149 -4.66 -17.12 -9.49
C ASN A 149 -3.66 -17.25 -8.33
N GLY A 150 -2.52 -16.54 -8.37
CA GLY A 150 -1.56 -16.48 -7.27
C GLY A 150 -2.11 -15.70 -6.08
N ASN A 151 -2.47 -16.41 -5.00
CA ASN A 151 -2.69 -15.83 -3.68
C ASN A 151 -1.35 -15.74 -2.93
N GLU A 152 -0.41 -15.01 -3.48
CA GLU A 152 0.83 -14.73 -2.77
C GLU A 152 0.58 -13.66 -1.71
N GLU A 153 1.22 -13.80 -0.56
CA GLU A 153 1.16 -12.86 0.55
C GLU A 153 2.57 -12.60 1.06
N ILE A 154 2.79 -11.40 1.58
CA ILE A 154 3.95 -11.07 2.41
C ILE A 154 3.46 -10.80 3.83
N GLU A 155 4.32 -11.06 4.81
CA GLU A 155 4.03 -10.76 6.20
C GLU A 155 4.96 -9.65 6.68
N LEU A 156 4.37 -8.55 7.18
CA LEU A 156 5.09 -7.41 7.73
C LEU A 156 4.46 -7.06 9.08
N GLN A 157 5.28 -6.99 10.14
CA GLN A 157 4.79 -6.70 11.50
C GLN A 157 3.65 -7.66 11.95
N GLY A 158 3.69 -8.93 11.53
CA GLY A 158 2.66 -9.92 11.83
C GLY A 158 1.38 -9.81 10.98
N VAL A 159 1.27 -8.80 10.11
CA VAL A 159 0.13 -8.59 9.23
C VAL A 159 0.42 -9.16 7.84
N LYS A 160 -0.50 -10.00 7.34
CA LYS A 160 -0.41 -10.57 6.00
C LYS A 160 -1.03 -9.64 4.97
N ILE A 161 -0.26 -9.30 3.95
CA ILE A 161 -0.65 -8.41 2.85
C ILE A 161 -0.56 -9.18 1.53
N PRO A 162 -1.60 -9.15 0.68
CA PRO A 162 -1.54 -9.79 -0.63
C PRO A 162 -0.43 -9.16 -1.49
N CYS A 163 0.27 -9.99 -2.24
CA CYS A 163 1.42 -9.61 -3.06
C CYS A 163 1.21 -9.98 -4.52
N VAL A 164 1.51 -9.05 -5.42
CA VAL A 164 1.48 -9.28 -6.88
C VAL A 164 2.88 -9.04 -7.44
N ARG A 165 3.45 -10.03 -8.12
CA ARG A 165 4.71 -9.85 -8.85
C ARG A 165 4.46 -9.31 -10.25
N ILE A 166 5.15 -8.23 -10.61
CA ILE A 166 5.03 -7.59 -11.92
C ILE A 166 6.39 -7.60 -12.62
N PRO A 167 6.52 -8.27 -13.78
CA PRO A 167 7.76 -8.21 -14.55
C PRO A 167 7.96 -6.85 -15.21
N VAL A 168 9.14 -6.29 -14.99
CA VAL A 168 9.63 -5.08 -15.63
C VAL A 168 10.41 -5.46 -16.89
N LYS A 169 9.95 -4.91 -18.02
CA LYS A 169 10.59 -5.07 -19.33
C LYS A 169 10.69 -3.69 -19.98
N THR A 170 11.82 -3.42 -20.63
CA THR A 170 12.05 -2.18 -21.38
C THR A 170 10.89 -1.88 -22.35
N GLY A 171 10.38 -0.65 -22.31
CA GLY A 171 9.25 -0.20 -23.14
C GLY A 171 7.86 -0.51 -22.57
N ARG A 172 7.75 -1.23 -21.44
CA ARG A 172 6.49 -1.41 -20.72
C ARG A 172 6.31 -0.29 -19.71
N ASN A 173 5.13 0.33 -19.70
CA ASN A 173 4.74 1.25 -18.65
C ASN A 173 4.27 0.46 -17.43
N VAL A 174 5.10 0.45 -16.37
CA VAL A 174 4.84 -0.34 -15.16
C VAL A 174 3.71 0.27 -14.33
N SER A 175 3.61 1.61 -14.30
CA SER A 175 2.59 2.34 -13.54
C SER A 175 1.17 1.97 -13.96
N ILE A 176 0.91 1.79 -15.27
CA ILE A 176 -0.40 1.33 -15.78
C ILE A 176 -0.74 -0.07 -15.25
N VAL A 177 0.25 -0.96 -15.18
CA VAL A 177 0.03 -2.34 -14.71
C VAL A 177 -0.24 -2.35 -13.21
N ILE A 178 0.45 -1.49 -12.45
CA ILE A 178 0.22 -1.30 -11.03
C ILE A 178 -1.21 -0.78 -10.77
N GLU A 179 -1.67 0.23 -11.52
CA GLU A 179 -3.06 0.71 -11.43
C GLU A 179 -4.06 -0.42 -11.72
N ALA A 180 -3.83 -1.19 -12.79
CA ALA A 180 -4.69 -2.32 -13.14
C ALA A 180 -4.69 -3.39 -12.04
N ALA A 181 -3.55 -3.67 -11.41
CA ALA A 181 -3.44 -4.60 -10.29
C ALA A 181 -4.24 -4.12 -9.06
N ALA A 182 -4.10 -2.85 -8.68
CA ALA A 182 -4.86 -2.24 -7.59
C ALA A 182 -6.37 -2.27 -7.86
N MET A 183 -6.79 -1.92 -9.08
CA MET A 183 -8.19 -1.98 -9.51
C MET A 183 -8.74 -3.40 -9.51
N ASN A 184 -7.97 -4.37 -10.00
CA ASN A 184 -8.36 -5.78 -10.01
C ASN A 184 -8.49 -6.33 -8.59
N TYR A 185 -7.55 -6.00 -7.70
CA TYR A 185 -7.64 -6.38 -6.30
C TYR A 185 -8.91 -5.80 -5.64
N ARG A 186 -9.22 -4.52 -5.89
CA ARG A 186 -10.46 -3.90 -5.40
C ARG A 186 -11.71 -4.60 -5.97
N ALA A 187 -11.72 -4.93 -7.26
CA ALA A 187 -12.83 -5.63 -7.89
C ALA A 187 -13.07 -7.01 -7.25
N LYS A 188 -12.00 -7.77 -6.99
CA LYS A 188 -12.08 -9.06 -6.28
C LYS A 188 -12.65 -8.92 -4.87
N GLN A 189 -12.22 -7.92 -4.10
CA GLN A 189 -12.77 -7.62 -2.77
C GLN A 189 -14.26 -7.24 -2.82
N MET A 190 -14.73 -6.68 -3.93
CA MET A 190 -16.15 -6.39 -4.18
C MET A 190 -16.94 -7.58 -4.74
N GLY A 191 -16.31 -8.76 -4.89
CA GLY A 191 -16.92 -9.97 -5.41
C GLY A 191 -16.91 -10.12 -6.94
N PHE A 192 -16.23 -9.22 -7.66
CA PHE A 192 -16.09 -9.29 -9.12
C PHE A 192 -14.76 -9.94 -9.50
N ASP A 193 -14.80 -11.24 -9.83
CA ASP A 193 -13.62 -11.98 -10.30
C ASP A 193 -13.67 -12.20 -11.82
N ALA A 194 -12.80 -11.47 -12.53
CA ALA A 194 -12.67 -11.57 -13.99
C ALA A 194 -12.16 -12.95 -14.45
N THR A 195 -11.33 -13.61 -13.64
CA THR A 195 -10.78 -14.94 -13.95
C THR A 195 -11.85 -15.99 -13.84
N LYS A 196 -12.64 -15.96 -12.76
CA LYS A 196 -13.83 -16.83 -12.63
C LYS A 196 -14.82 -16.61 -13.77
N THR A 197 -15.08 -15.36 -14.12
CA THR A 197 -15.96 -15.01 -15.25
C THR A 197 -15.44 -15.58 -16.57
N PHE A 198 -14.11 -15.58 -16.77
CA PHE A 198 -13.48 -16.15 -17.95
C PHE A 198 -13.57 -17.68 -17.95
N GLU A 199 -13.30 -18.34 -16.82
CA GLU A 199 -13.42 -19.79 -16.66
C GLU A 199 -14.85 -20.29 -16.92
N ASP A 200 -15.85 -19.59 -16.39
CA ASP A 200 -17.28 -19.89 -16.61
C ASP A 200 -17.64 -19.80 -18.10
N ARG A 201 -17.15 -18.76 -18.79
CA ARG A 201 -17.36 -18.59 -20.24
C ARG A 201 -16.64 -19.64 -21.07
N LEU A 202 -15.40 -19.99 -20.69
CA LEU A 202 -14.60 -20.99 -21.39
C LEU A 202 -15.25 -22.38 -21.28
N THR A 203 -15.71 -22.73 -20.07
CA THR A 203 -16.44 -23.99 -19.82
C THR A 203 -17.70 -24.08 -20.67
N LYS A 204 -18.47 -22.99 -20.74
CA LYS A 204 -19.68 -22.91 -21.57
C LYS A 204 -19.38 -23.07 -23.07
N LEU A 205 -18.32 -22.42 -23.57
CA LEU A 205 -17.90 -22.54 -24.96
C LEU A 205 -17.44 -23.97 -25.31
N ILE A 206 -16.78 -24.66 -24.39
CA ILE A 206 -16.34 -26.05 -24.58
C ILE A 206 -17.56 -26.98 -24.63
N SER A 207 -18.55 -26.80 -23.75
CA SER A 207 -19.79 -27.60 -23.81
C SER A 207 -20.57 -27.38 -25.10
N GLU A 208 -20.70 -26.15 -25.57
CA GLU A 208 -21.43 -25.82 -26.80
C GLU A 208 -20.74 -26.37 -28.07
N ASN A 209 -19.40 -26.48 -28.05
CA ASN A 209 -18.63 -27.05 -29.16
C ASN A 209 -18.51 -28.57 -29.11
N GLY A 210 -18.67 -29.21 -27.94
CA GLY A 210 -18.64 -30.66 -27.78
C GLY A 210 -19.96 -31.36 -28.13
N GLU A 211 -21.06 -30.61 -28.25
CA GLU A 211 -22.38 -31.11 -28.68
C GLU A 211 -22.57 -31.08 -30.22
N LYS A 212 -21.54 -30.73 -31.00
CA LYS A 212 -21.51 -30.79 -32.47
C LYS A 212 -20.60 -31.90 -32.96
#